data_AF-A0A519DIT9-F1
#
_entry.id   AF-A0A519DIT9-F1
#
_cell.length_a   1.000
_cell.length_b   1.000
_cell.length_c   1.000
_cell.angle_alpha   90.00
_cell.angle_beta   90.00
_cell.angle_gamma   90.00
#
_symmetry.space_group_name_H-M   'P 1'
#
loop_
_entity.id
_entity.type
_entity.pdbx_description
1 polymer ?
#
loop_
_entity_poly.entity_id
_entity_poly.type
_entity_poly.pdbx_seq_one_letter_code
_entity_poly.pdbx_strand_id
1 'polypeptide(L)'
;MTLRSHRDYTTMKCEVDDWQFTARFGEVIGISDGVVAHSNAFSTFDSGEEASLRTNDGEVYTGVKWMCVEFARRFWFVKYGVTFGSVETAAEMWAETKSAGKPNGESRGVVPRENGGSTKPRRGDLLIYDRAERDFLKNESRSLNRTGIIDLGNSSIQLVI
;
A
#
# COMPACT_ATOMS: atom_id res chain seq x y z
N MET A 1 18.90 -52.99 3.27
CA MET A 1 17.90 -51.90 3.27
C MET A 1 18.65 -50.62 2.98
N THR A 2 18.26 -49.95 1.91
CA THR A 2 19.00 -48.94 1.14
C THR A 2 19.26 -47.66 1.91
N LEU A 3 20.42 -47.03 1.71
CA LEU A 3 20.53 -45.56 1.58
C LEU A 3 21.74 -45.19 0.71
N ARG A 4 21.47 -44.75 -0.53
CA ARG A 4 22.34 -43.82 -1.27
C ARG A 4 21.98 -42.43 -0.76
N SER A 5 22.93 -41.75 -0.13
CA SER A 5 22.88 -40.31 0.06
C SER A 5 24.16 -39.77 -0.56
N HIS A 6 24.03 -38.92 -1.59
CA HIS A 6 24.97 -37.86 -1.92
C HIS A 6 24.31 -36.99 -2.98
N ARG A 7 23.89 -35.79 -2.56
CA ARG A 7 24.17 -34.57 -3.31
C ARG A 7 24.17 -33.41 -2.32
N ASP A 8 25.38 -32.93 -2.11
CA ASP A 8 25.74 -31.74 -1.37
C ASP A 8 25.07 -30.51 -1.96
N TYR A 9 24.50 -29.68 -1.08
CA TYR A 9 24.36 -28.26 -1.32
C TYR A 9 24.96 -27.53 -0.12
N THR A 10 26.27 -27.31 -0.21
CA THR A 10 27.03 -26.48 0.72
C THR A 10 26.62 -25.02 0.54
N THR A 11 25.87 -24.52 1.51
CA THR A 11 26.01 -23.19 2.14
C THR A 11 26.16 -21.95 1.25
N MET A 12 25.05 -21.22 1.05
CA MET A 12 25.08 -19.75 1.13
C MET A 12 24.38 -19.34 2.42
N LYS A 13 25.18 -19.10 3.46
CA LYS A 13 24.78 -18.36 4.65
C LYS A 13 24.51 -16.91 4.24
N CYS A 14 23.24 -16.54 4.13
CA CYS A 14 22.80 -15.24 4.60
C CYS A 14 22.13 -15.49 5.96
N GLU A 15 22.93 -15.51 7.02
CA GLU A 15 22.42 -15.33 8.38
C GLU A 15 22.00 -13.85 8.50
N VAL A 16 20.74 -13.59 8.17
CA VAL A 16 19.97 -12.45 8.69
C VAL A 16 18.83 -13.03 9.50
N ASP A 17 18.68 -12.49 10.70
CA ASP A 17 17.92 -13.06 11.80
C ASP A 17 16.47 -13.46 11.47
N ASP A 18 16.04 -14.45 12.24
CA ASP A 18 14.77 -15.18 12.26
C ASP A 18 13.52 -14.30 12.48
N TRP A 19 13.19 -13.44 11.50
CA TRP A 19 11.87 -12.80 11.35
C TRP A 19 11.14 -13.34 10.12
N GLN A 20 10.99 -14.66 10.00
CA GLN A 20 10.11 -15.25 9.00
C GLN A 20 8.64 -15.07 9.39
N PHE A 21 8.13 -13.87 9.16
CA PHE A 21 6.72 -13.68 8.86
C PHE A 21 6.58 -12.83 7.60
N THR A 22 7.18 -13.29 6.49
CA THR A 22 6.85 -12.76 5.16
C THR A 22 5.56 -13.44 4.70
N ALA A 23 4.42 -12.85 5.07
CA ALA A 23 3.11 -13.26 4.58
C ALA A 23 3.15 -13.38 3.05
N ARG A 24 2.59 -14.46 2.48
CA ARG A 24 2.65 -14.71 1.04
C ARG A 24 1.89 -13.64 0.26
N PHE A 25 2.25 -13.42 -1.01
CA PHE A 25 1.48 -12.51 -1.86
C PHE A 25 -0.02 -12.84 -1.82
N GLY A 26 -0.84 -11.83 -1.53
CA GLY A 26 -2.29 -11.98 -1.40
C GLY A 26 -2.79 -12.51 -0.06
N GLU A 27 -1.91 -12.91 0.85
CA GLU A 27 -2.30 -13.30 2.21
C GLU A 27 -2.88 -12.10 2.97
N VAL A 28 -3.94 -12.33 3.75
CA VAL A 28 -4.54 -11.28 4.57
C VAL A 28 -3.60 -10.94 5.72
N ILE A 29 -3.19 -9.68 5.83
CA ILE A 29 -2.27 -9.19 6.86
C ILE A 29 -2.93 -8.24 7.85
N GLY A 30 -4.17 -7.85 7.62
CA GLY A 30 -4.89 -6.97 8.52
C GLY A 30 -6.24 -6.52 7.95
N ILE A 31 -6.95 -5.74 8.76
CA ILE A 31 -8.22 -5.12 8.40
C ILE A 31 -8.23 -3.71 8.97
N SER A 32 -8.56 -2.72 8.14
CA SER A 32 -8.76 -1.32 8.55
C SER A 32 -10.18 -0.90 8.22
N ASP A 33 -10.97 -0.50 9.22
CA ASP A 33 -12.38 -0.09 9.06
C ASP A 33 -13.23 -1.07 8.24
N GLY A 34 -12.94 -2.37 8.30
CA GLY A 34 -13.63 -3.42 7.53
C GLY A 34 -13.08 -3.65 6.11
N VAL A 35 -12.01 -2.96 5.72
CA VAL A 35 -11.29 -3.16 4.46
C VAL A 35 -10.06 -4.05 4.72
N VAL A 36 -10.02 -5.18 4.04
CA VAL A 36 -8.94 -6.18 4.18
C VAL A 36 -7.65 -5.67 3.52
N ALA A 37 -6.53 -5.73 4.24
CA ALA A 37 -5.20 -5.50 3.71
C ALA A 37 -4.56 -6.84 3.33
N HIS A 38 -3.93 -6.88 2.15
CA HIS A 38 -3.28 -8.07 1.61
C HIS A 38 -1.78 -7.82 1.50
N SER A 39 -0.98 -8.86 1.76
CA SER A 39 0.47 -8.80 1.62
C SER A 39 0.87 -8.64 0.16
N ASN A 40 1.77 -7.70 -0.10
CA ASN A 40 2.49 -7.59 -1.37
C ASN A 40 3.76 -8.49 -1.43
N ALA A 41 3.91 -9.42 -0.48
CA ALA A 41 5.10 -10.25 -0.22
C ALA A 41 6.36 -9.47 0.20
N PHE A 42 6.86 -8.55 -0.64
CA PHE A 42 8.00 -7.69 -0.33
C PHE A 42 7.85 -6.29 -0.95
N SER A 43 8.63 -5.33 -0.45
CA SER A 43 8.41 -3.88 -0.68
C SER A 43 8.54 -3.42 -2.13
N THR A 44 9.23 -4.17 -2.97
CA THR A 44 9.49 -3.84 -4.39
C THR A 44 8.78 -4.76 -5.36
N PHE A 45 7.93 -5.67 -4.87
CA PHE A 45 7.18 -6.57 -5.73
C PHE A 45 6.12 -5.81 -6.50
N ASP A 46 6.13 -5.98 -7.83
CA ASP A 46 5.07 -5.54 -8.72
C ASP A 46 4.54 -6.79 -9.40
N SER A 47 3.29 -7.13 -9.11
CA SER A 47 2.66 -8.32 -9.69
C SER A 47 2.28 -8.12 -11.16
N GLY A 48 2.09 -6.87 -11.60
CA GLY A 48 1.40 -6.53 -12.84
C GLY A 48 -0.06 -6.97 -12.89
N GLU A 49 -0.61 -7.52 -11.80
CA GLU A 49 -1.99 -7.99 -11.74
C GLU A 49 -2.93 -6.87 -11.30
N GLU A 50 -3.85 -6.49 -12.17
CA GLU A 50 -4.87 -5.50 -11.84
C GLU A 50 -5.89 -6.05 -10.81
N ALA A 51 -6.29 -5.17 -9.89
CA ALA A 51 -7.38 -5.34 -8.96
C ALA A 51 -8.55 -4.43 -9.35
N SER A 52 -9.76 -4.98 -9.26
CA SER A 52 -11.01 -4.26 -9.45
C SER A 52 -12.05 -4.74 -8.44
N LEU A 53 -12.96 -3.84 -8.04
CA LEU A 53 -14.15 -4.18 -7.27
C LEU A 53 -15.37 -4.23 -8.18
N ARG A 54 -16.12 -5.33 -8.10
CA ARG A 54 -17.38 -5.47 -8.82
C ARG A 54 -18.50 -4.75 -8.08
N THR A 55 -19.25 -3.93 -8.81
CA THR A 55 -20.39 -3.16 -8.31
C THR A 55 -21.60 -3.43 -9.20
N ASN A 56 -22.77 -2.88 -8.83
CA ASN A 56 -23.96 -2.95 -9.67
C ASN A 56 -23.80 -2.14 -10.97
N ASP A 57 -22.94 -1.13 -10.98
CA ASP A 57 -22.72 -0.21 -12.11
C ASP A 57 -21.49 -0.59 -12.95
N GLY A 58 -20.89 -1.76 -12.69
CA GLY A 58 -19.69 -2.24 -13.37
C GLY A 58 -18.51 -2.49 -12.44
N GLU A 59 -17.32 -2.61 -13.03
CA GLU A 59 -16.07 -2.80 -12.28
C GLU A 59 -15.37 -1.47 -12.02
N VAL A 60 -14.85 -1.32 -10.81
CA VAL A 60 -14.07 -0.15 -10.38
C VAL A 60 -12.64 -0.60 -10.17
N TYR A 61 -11.75 -0.18 -11.07
CA TYR A 61 -10.31 -0.42 -10.94
C TYR A 61 -9.78 0.19 -9.65
N THR A 62 -9.08 -0.62 -8.85
CA THR A 62 -8.48 -0.19 -7.59
C THR A 62 -6.97 0.03 -7.70
N GLY A 63 -6.25 -0.70 -8.57
CA GLY A 63 -4.80 -0.59 -8.68
C GLY A 63 -4.14 -1.93 -9.04
N VAL A 64 -2.82 -2.00 -8.93
CA VAL A 64 -2.07 -3.26 -9.04
C VAL A 64 -2.04 -3.97 -7.69
N LYS A 65 -2.36 -5.26 -7.66
CA LYS A 65 -2.31 -6.11 -6.46
C LYS A 65 -0.88 -6.22 -5.93
N TRP A 66 -0.59 -6.07 -4.64
CA TRP A 66 -1.36 -5.46 -3.56
C TRP A 66 -0.59 -4.22 -3.10
N MET A 67 -0.38 -3.29 -4.04
CA MET A 67 0.43 -2.10 -3.82
C MET A 67 -0.31 -1.07 -2.97
N CYS A 68 0.44 -0.17 -2.34
CA CYS A 68 -0.12 0.84 -1.44
C CYS A 68 -1.18 1.74 -2.11
N VAL A 69 -1.01 2.11 -3.39
CA VAL A 69 -1.99 2.89 -4.15
C VAL A 69 -3.29 2.11 -4.36
N GLU A 70 -3.20 0.80 -4.57
CA GLU A 70 -4.35 -0.09 -4.68
C GLU A 70 -5.16 -0.09 -3.39
N PHE A 71 -4.49 -0.31 -2.26
CA PHE A 71 -5.16 -0.31 -0.96
C PHE A 71 -5.79 1.05 -0.65
N ALA A 72 -5.09 2.16 -0.90
CA ALA A 72 -5.62 3.50 -0.66
C ALA A 72 -6.89 3.79 -1.48
N ARG A 73 -6.88 3.46 -2.78
CA ARG A 73 -8.04 3.64 -3.67
C ARG A 73 -9.20 2.75 -3.26
N ARG A 74 -8.91 1.47 -2.98
CA ARG A 74 -9.92 0.50 -2.54
C ARG A 74 -10.54 0.91 -1.21
N PHE A 75 -9.75 1.39 -0.25
CA PHE A 75 -10.24 1.84 1.04
C PHE A 75 -11.23 2.99 0.89
N TRP A 76 -10.87 4.06 0.15
CA TRP A 76 -11.79 5.17 -0.09
C TRP A 76 -13.06 4.74 -0.83
N PHE A 77 -12.94 3.80 -1.77
CA PHE A 77 -14.11 3.30 -2.48
C PHE A 77 -15.05 2.52 -1.55
N VAL A 78 -14.53 1.57 -0.77
CA VAL A 78 -15.34 0.76 0.14
C VAL A 78 -15.94 1.59 1.28
N LYS A 79 -15.18 2.56 1.82
CA LYS A 79 -15.62 3.34 2.99
C LYS A 79 -16.47 4.55 2.65
N TYR A 80 -16.17 5.22 1.55
CA TYR A 80 -16.75 6.52 1.22
C TYR A 80 -17.43 6.55 -0.16
N GLY A 81 -17.36 5.45 -0.93
CA GLY A 81 -17.96 5.38 -2.26
C GLY A 81 -17.26 6.24 -3.31
N VAL A 82 -16.01 6.67 -3.04
CA VAL A 82 -15.25 7.56 -3.93
C VAL A 82 -13.91 6.96 -4.34
N THR A 83 -13.43 7.34 -5.50
CA THR A 83 -12.08 7.05 -6.02
C THR A 83 -11.38 8.34 -6.41
N PHE A 84 -10.05 8.31 -6.53
CA PHE A 84 -9.25 9.37 -7.14
C PHE A 84 -8.76 8.95 -8.54
N GLY A 85 -8.20 9.92 -9.28
CA GLY A 85 -7.69 9.71 -10.64
C GLY A 85 -6.45 8.81 -10.70
N SER A 86 -5.95 8.55 -11.91
CA SER A 86 -4.72 7.79 -12.10
C SER A 86 -3.51 8.54 -11.55
N VAL A 87 -2.58 7.80 -10.94
CA VAL A 87 -1.30 8.28 -10.41
C VAL A 87 -0.24 7.24 -10.77
N GLU A 88 0.97 7.67 -11.17
CA GLU A 88 2.03 6.71 -11.51
C GLU A 88 2.74 6.24 -10.23
N THR A 89 2.94 7.15 -9.28
CA THR A 89 3.60 6.83 -8.01
C THR A 89 2.80 7.30 -6.79
N ALA A 90 3.04 6.64 -5.64
CA ALA A 90 2.42 7.04 -4.38
C ALA A 90 2.79 8.48 -3.97
N ALA A 91 4.02 8.92 -4.26
CA ALA A 91 4.47 10.28 -3.93
C ALA A 91 3.71 11.36 -4.73
N GLU A 92 3.43 11.10 -6.01
CA GLU A 92 2.64 12.00 -6.86
C GLU A 92 1.22 12.23 -6.37
N MET A 93 0.67 11.31 -5.56
CA MET A 93 -0.67 11.47 -5.00
C MET A 93 -0.85 12.82 -4.30
N TRP A 94 0.21 13.38 -3.71
CA TRP A 94 0.17 14.69 -3.05
C TRP A 94 -0.19 15.82 -4.03
N ALA A 95 0.40 15.77 -5.23
CA ALA A 95 0.15 16.74 -6.30
C ALA A 95 -1.11 16.40 -7.09
N GLU A 96 -1.33 15.14 -7.42
CA GLU A 96 -2.33 14.73 -8.43
C GLU A 96 -3.72 14.42 -7.84
N THR A 97 -3.80 13.99 -6.57
CA THR A 97 -5.09 13.66 -5.92
C THR A 97 -5.80 14.93 -5.44
N LYS A 98 -6.21 15.78 -6.39
CA LYS A 98 -6.93 17.04 -6.10
C LYS A 98 -8.44 16.87 -5.96
N SER A 99 -8.97 15.75 -6.41
CA SER A 99 -10.39 15.42 -6.28
C SER A 99 -10.61 13.94 -6.06
N ALA A 100 -11.73 13.61 -5.42
CA ALA A 100 -12.25 12.27 -5.29
C ALA A 100 -13.75 12.28 -5.56
N GLY A 101 -14.23 11.30 -6.32
CA GLY A 101 -15.62 11.24 -6.75
C GLY A 101 -16.14 9.83 -6.90
N LYS A 102 -17.45 9.71 -7.05
CA LYS A 102 -18.05 8.42 -7.43
C LYS A 102 -17.53 8.05 -8.82
N PRO A 103 -17.26 6.77 -9.12
CA PRO A 103 -16.73 6.34 -10.43
C PRO A 103 -17.49 6.94 -11.63
N ASN A 104 -18.80 7.09 -11.50
CA ASN A 104 -19.69 7.64 -12.53
C ASN A 104 -20.50 8.85 -12.03
N GLY A 105 -19.93 9.68 -11.16
CA GLY A 105 -20.70 10.77 -10.54
C GLY A 105 -19.88 11.99 -10.16
N GLU A 106 -20.45 12.80 -9.27
CA GLU A 106 -19.84 14.04 -8.83
C GLU A 106 -18.54 13.81 -8.05
N SER A 107 -17.56 14.67 -8.31
CA SER A 107 -16.28 14.74 -7.59
C SER A 107 -16.24 15.92 -6.64
N ARG A 108 -15.56 15.75 -5.52
CA ARG A 108 -15.31 16.79 -4.52
C ARG A 108 -13.81 17.04 -4.40
N GLY A 109 -13.43 18.26 -4.03
CA GLY A 109 -12.04 18.62 -3.80
C GLY A 109 -11.43 17.85 -2.62
N VAL A 110 -10.21 17.38 -2.80
CA VAL A 110 -9.35 16.82 -1.75
C VAL A 110 -8.37 17.90 -1.33
N VAL A 111 -8.24 18.13 -0.02
CA VAL A 111 -7.39 19.20 0.52
C VAL A 111 -6.12 18.59 1.12
N PRO A 112 -4.94 18.85 0.54
CA PRO A 112 -3.67 18.42 1.13
C PRO A 112 -3.39 19.19 2.42
N ARG A 113 -2.86 18.51 3.43
CA ARG A 113 -2.51 19.06 4.75
C ARG A 113 -1.10 18.61 5.11
N GLU A 114 -0.18 19.57 5.23
CA GLU A 114 1.22 19.28 5.54
C GLU A 114 1.37 18.66 6.92
N ASN A 115 2.33 17.75 7.05
CA ASN A 115 2.73 17.21 8.35
C ASN A 115 3.32 18.32 9.22
N GLY A 116 2.96 18.34 10.51
CA GLY A 116 3.36 19.42 11.44
C GLY A 116 2.45 20.66 11.42
N GLY A 117 1.41 20.67 10.59
CA GLY A 117 0.40 21.74 10.58
C GLY A 117 -0.52 21.73 11.82
N SER A 118 -1.40 22.72 11.91
CA SER A 118 -2.36 22.87 13.01
C SER A 118 -3.60 21.96 12.90
N THR A 119 -3.81 21.34 11.73
CA THR A 119 -4.93 20.43 11.50
C THR A 119 -4.51 19.01 11.85
N LYS A 120 -5.16 18.44 12.87
CA LYS A 120 -4.92 17.03 13.24
C LYS A 120 -5.41 16.10 12.12
N PRO A 121 -4.64 15.05 11.77
CA PRO A 121 -5.10 14.03 10.85
C PRO A 121 -6.34 13.32 11.38
N ARG A 122 -7.20 12.86 10.47
CA ARG A 122 -8.44 12.15 10.77
C ARG A 122 -8.36 10.73 10.24
N ARG A 123 -9.12 9.84 10.87
CA ARG A 123 -9.34 8.47 10.36
C ARG A 123 -9.81 8.55 8.90
N GLY A 124 -9.13 7.82 8.01
CA GLY A 124 -9.41 7.79 6.58
C GLY A 124 -8.73 8.85 5.73
N ASP A 125 -8.02 9.81 6.33
CA ASP A 125 -7.10 10.66 5.57
C ASP A 125 -5.96 9.80 5.00
N LEU A 126 -5.45 10.15 3.80
CA LEU A 126 -4.31 9.49 3.19
C LEU A 126 -3.02 10.10 3.74
N LEU A 127 -2.12 9.26 4.26
CA LEU A 127 -0.74 9.64 4.53
C LEU A 127 0.10 9.34 3.29
N ILE A 128 0.80 10.36 2.80
CA ILE A 128 1.63 10.27 1.60
C ILE A 128 3.07 10.56 2.02
N TYR A 129 3.97 9.62 1.76
CA TYR A 129 5.39 9.83 1.94
C TYR A 129 5.97 10.45 0.68
N ASP A 130 6.78 11.48 0.85
CA ASP A 130 7.56 12.02 -0.25
C ASP A 130 8.57 10.98 -0.75
N ARG A 131 9.02 11.14 -1.99
CA ARG A 131 10.11 10.38 -2.57
C ARG A 131 11.35 10.62 -1.71
N ALA A 132 11.73 9.63 -0.90
CA ALA A 132 12.99 9.72 -0.15
C ALA A 132 14.15 9.90 -1.14
N GLU A 133 14.81 11.06 -1.11
CA GLU A 133 16.10 11.22 -1.78
C GLU A 133 17.14 10.43 -0.99
N ARG A 134 17.57 9.30 -1.56
CA ARG A 134 18.83 8.61 -1.27
C ARG A 134 19.07 8.20 0.19
N ASP A 135 18.93 6.91 0.46
CA ASP A 135 19.75 6.27 1.49
C ASP A 135 21.23 6.36 1.07
N PHE A 136 21.93 7.38 1.58
CA PHE A 136 23.38 7.58 1.36
C PHE A 136 24.26 6.39 1.79
N LEU A 137 23.69 5.36 2.42
CA LEU A 137 24.42 4.22 2.97
C LEU A 137 24.30 2.93 2.15
N LYS A 138 23.52 2.88 1.06
CA LYS A 138 23.30 1.58 0.37
C LYS A 138 23.42 1.53 -1.14
N ASN A 139 23.70 2.64 -1.84
CA ASN A 139 23.90 2.63 -3.30
C ASN A 139 22.81 1.88 -4.11
N GLU A 140 21.61 1.75 -3.52
CA GLU A 140 20.43 1.17 -4.14
C GLU A 140 19.40 2.28 -4.30
N SER A 141 19.29 2.80 -5.53
CA SER A 141 18.33 3.84 -5.86
C SER A 141 16.98 3.21 -6.19
N ARG A 142 16.20 2.84 -5.17
CA ARG A 142 14.76 2.68 -5.34
C ARG A 142 14.05 3.33 -4.17
N SER A 143 13.49 4.51 -4.45
CA SER A 143 12.69 5.26 -3.51
C SER A 143 11.56 4.39 -2.96
N LEU A 144 11.38 4.40 -1.65
CA LEU A 144 10.24 3.80 -0.99
C LEU A 144 8.99 4.64 -1.28
N ASN A 145 8.38 4.47 -2.45
CA ASN A 145 7.07 5.03 -2.78
C ASN A 145 6.02 4.39 -1.87
N ARG A 146 5.60 5.10 -0.81
CA ARG A 146 4.61 4.59 0.17
C ARG A 146 3.48 5.59 0.37
N THR A 147 2.26 5.07 0.36
CA THR A 147 1.08 5.74 0.92
C THR A 147 0.41 4.77 1.89
N GLY A 148 -0.38 5.29 2.83
CA GLY A 148 -1.21 4.44 3.68
C GLY A 148 -2.40 5.20 4.23
N ILE A 149 -3.34 4.45 4.79
CA ILE A 149 -4.52 5.00 5.45
C ILE A 149 -4.19 5.33 6.90
N ILE A 150 -4.52 6.56 7.32
CA ILE A 150 -4.49 6.94 8.72
C ILE A 150 -5.65 6.26 9.43
N ASP A 151 -5.32 5.35 10.34
CA ASP A 151 -6.19 4.86 11.38
C ASP A 151 -5.82 5.56 12.70
N LEU A 152 -6.81 5.87 13.53
CA LEU A 152 -6.60 6.59 14.79
C LEU A 152 -6.80 5.65 15.98
N GLY A 153 -5.73 5.41 16.74
CA GLY A 153 -5.78 4.84 18.08
C GLY A 153 -5.96 5.92 19.15
N ASN A 154 -6.16 5.52 20.41
CA ASN A 154 -6.45 6.43 21.52
C ASN A 154 -5.36 7.48 21.79
N SER A 155 -4.12 7.26 21.35
CA SER A 155 -2.99 8.22 21.50
C SER A 155 -1.91 8.10 20.41
N SER A 156 -2.18 7.39 19.31
CA SER A 156 -1.23 7.18 18.22
C SER A 156 -1.95 7.09 16.88
N ILE A 157 -1.26 7.48 15.81
CA ILE A 157 -1.66 7.17 14.44
C ILE A 157 -1.18 5.75 14.14
N GLN A 158 -2.10 4.90 13.68
CA GLN A 158 -1.79 3.61 13.09
C GLN A 158 -1.87 3.77 11.58
N LEU A 159 -0.94 3.15 10.86
CA LEU A 159 -0.88 3.22 9.41
C LEU A 159 -1.13 1.85 8.83
N VAL A 160 -2.02 1.80 7.85
CA VAL A 160 -2.26 0.58 7.06
C VAL A 160 -1.80 0.85 5.64
N ILE A 161 -0.75 0.12 5.23
CA ILE A 161 -0.06 0.21 3.94
C ILE A 161 -0.31 -1.07 3.16
#